data_AF-A0A316HYR6-F1
#
_entry.id   AF-A0A316HYR6-F1
#
_cell.length_a   1.000
_cell.length_b   1.000
_cell.length_c   1.000
_cell.angle_alpha   90.00
_cell.angle_beta   90.00
_cell.angle_gamma   90.00
#
_symmetry.space_group_name_H-M   'P 1'
#
loop_
_entity.id
_entity.type
_entity.pdbx_description
1 polymer ?
#
loop_
_entity_poly.entity_id
_entity_poly.type
_entity_poly.pdbx_seq_one_letter_code
_entity_poly.pdbx_strand_id
1 'polypeptide(L)'
;MALAERQASFHRTVIDVVYKTMDQLARADSPDEVFELREQLRAALPWWRGLLRVHEPNERHRCRSCRTWYGRHRPWPCPVWRDAVSALHQLNDMYGFLASSGSGGPVPGERVVVSGSGRSDDQNQSRPG
;
A
#
# COMPACT_ATOMS: atom_id res chain seq x y z
N MET A 1 34.61 5.61 4.05
CA MET A 1 33.78 4.41 3.85
C MET A 1 32.69 4.27 4.92
N ALA A 2 32.94 4.61 6.18
CA ALA A 2 31.97 4.46 7.28
C ALA A 2 30.61 5.19 7.15
N LEU A 3 30.52 6.34 6.47
CA LEU A 3 29.25 7.08 6.35
C LEU A 3 28.28 6.41 5.37
N ALA A 4 28.79 5.96 4.22
CA ALA A 4 28.00 5.28 3.19
C ALA A 4 27.45 3.93 3.69
N GLU A 5 28.25 3.21 4.48
CA GLU A 5 27.84 1.97 5.15
C GLU A 5 26.75 2.22 6.20
N ARG A 6 26.91 3.25 7.06
CA ARG A 6 25.86 3.63 8.03
C ARG A 6 24.55 4.04 7.35
N GLN A 7 24.62 4.77 6.24
CA GLN A 7 23.43 5.16 5.46
C GLN A 7 22.77 3.97 4.76
N ALA A 8 23.54 3.03 4.22
CA ALA A 8 23.00 1.80 3.63
C ALA A 8 22.32 0.92 4.70
N SER A 9 22.94 0.78 5.87
CA SER A 9 22.33 0.12 7.02
C SER A 9 21.03 0.83 7.43
N PHE A 10 21.04 2.16 7.50
CA PHE A 10 19.85 2.95 7.84
C PHE A 10 18.68 2.69 6.87
N HIS A 11 18.89 2.74 5.55
CA HIS A 11 17.82 2.45 4.58
C HIS A 11 17.29 1.04 4.70
N ARG A 12 18.18 0.06 4.87
CA ARG A 12 17.78 -1.33 5.06
C ARG A 12 16.99 -1.51 6.36
N THR A 13 17.40 -0.83 7.43
CA THR A 13 16.69 -0.81 8.71
C THR A 13 15.32 -0.17 8.59
N VAL A 14 15.19 0.97 7.91
CA VAL A 14 13.88 1.62 7.72
C VAL A 14 12.93 0.71 6.94
N ILE A 15 13.40 0.11 5.85
CA ILE A 15 12.63 -0.86 5.05
C ILE A 15 12.24 -2.08 5.89
N ASP A 16 13.20 -2.66 6.62
CA ASP A 16 12.99 -3.83 7.47
C ASP A 16 12.00 -3.58 8.62
N VAL A 17 12.10 -2.41 9.27
CA VAL A 17 11.16 -2.00 10.32
C VAL A 17 9.75 -1.94 9.75
N VAL A 18 9.53 -1.28 8.61
CA VAL A 18 8.19 -1.20 8.01
C VAL A 18 7.65 -2.59 7.66
N TYR A 19 8.45 -3.44 7.01
CA TYR A 19 8.00 -4.80 6.69
C TYR A 19 7.68 -5.62 7.95
N LYS A 20 8.53 -5.57 8.98
CA LYS A 20 8.30 -6.29 10.24
C LYS A 20 7.06 -5.78 10.97
N THR A 21 6.88 -4.46 11.07
CA THR A 21 5.71 -3.88 11.73
C THR A 21 4.43 -4.21 10.96
N MET A 22 4.47 -4.28 9.62
CA MET A 22 3.33 -4.74 8.81
C MET A 22 3.03 -6.23 9.03
N ASP A 23 4.06 -7.08 9.07
CA ASP A 23 3.92 -8.52 9.31
C ASP A 23 3.37 -8.82 10.72
N GLN A 24 3.77 -8.02 11.71
CA GLN A 24 3.18 -8.05 13.05
C GLN A 24 1.73 -7.58 13.04
N LEU A 25 1.43 -6.48 12.33
CA LEU A 25 0.06 -5.95 12.25
C LEU A 25 -0.91 -6.94 11.59
N ALA A 26 -0.45 -7.73 10.62
CA ALA A 26 -1.24 -8.79 9.99
C ALA A 26 -1.55 -9.97 10.92
N ARG A 27 -0.79 -10.13 12.01
CA ARG A 27 -0.97 -11.20 13.02
C ARG A 27 -1.50 -10.69 14.37
N ALA A 28 -1.67 -9.38 14.52
CA ALA A 28 -2.09 -8.79 15.77
C ALA A 28 -3.58 -9.07 16.01
N ASP A 29 -3.87 -9.69 17.16
CA ASP A 29 -5.24 -10.08 17.54
C ASP A 29 -5.85 -9.13 18.57
N SER A 30 -5.06 -8.22 19.15
CA SER A 30 -5.54 -7.27 20.16
C SER A 30 -5.66 -5.83 19.61
N PRO A 31 -6.73 -5.09 19.96
CA PRO A 31 -6.90 -3.70 19.51
C PRO A 31 -5.77 -2.76 19.95
N ASP A 32 -5.21 -2.97 21.15
CA ASP A 32 -4.13 -2.16 21.69
C ASP A 32 -2.81 -2.40 20.94
N GLU A 33 -2.49 -3.66 20.61
CA GLU A 33 -1.32 -3.99 19.78
C GLU A 33 -1.44 -3.41 18.36
N VAL A 34 -2.63 -3.50 17.76
CA VAL A 34 -2.93 -2.88 16.46
C VAL A 34 -2.70 -1.37 16.53
N PHE A 35 -3.13 -0.70 17.61
CA PHE A 35 -2.94 0.73 17.79
C PHE A 35 -1.44 1.10 17.88
N GLU A 36 -0.68 0.40 18.72
CA GLU A 36 0.76 0.64 18.90
C GLU A 36 1.55 0.42 17.59
N LEU A 37 1.27 -0.66 16.87
CA LEU A 37 1.92 -0.96 15.58
C LEU A 37 1.57 0.09 14.51
N ARG A 38 0.34 0.61 14.51
CA ARG A 38 -0.05 1.72 13.62
C ARG A 38 0.72 3.00 13.94
N GLU A 39 0.92 3.30 15.22
CA GLU A 39 1.68 4.49 15.63
C GLU A 39 3.17 4.36 15.29
N GLN A 40 3.74 3.16 15.44
CA GLN A 40 5.10 2.87 14.96
C GLN A 40 5.24 3.09 13.44
N LEU A 41 4.26 2.63 12.65
CA LEU A 41 4.25 2.88 11.20
C LEU A 41 4.17 4.38 10.89
N ARG A 42 3.32 5.14 11.60
CA ARG A 42 3.23 6.60 11.44
C ARG A 42 4.54 7.29 11.78
N ALA A 43 5.22 6.87 12.84
CA ALA A 43 6.53 7.40 13.21
C ALA A 43 7.61 7.08 12.15
N ALA A 44 7.47 5.99 11.39
CA ALA A 44 8.36 5.63 10.29
C ALA A 44 8.11 6.45 9.00
N LEU A 45 6.90 7.01 8.79
CA LEU A 45 6.54 7.71 7.55
C LEU A 45 7.44 8.90 7.18
N PRO A 46 7.87 9.78 8.10
CA PRO A 46 8.78 10.88 7.75
C PRO A 46 10.12 10.38 7.19
N TRP A 47 10.67 9.32 7.79
CA TRP A 47 11.91 8.68 7.34
C TRP A 47 11.73 8.02 5.97
N TRP A 48 10.57 7.39 5.74
CA TRP A 48 10.22 6.81 4.45
C TRP A 48 10.13 7.86 3.34
N ARG A 49 9.46 8.98 3.61
CA ARG A 49 9.37 10.12 2.67
C ARG A 49 10.75 10.68 2.37
N GLY A 50 11.62 10.77 3.38
CA GLY A 50 13.01 11.17 3.21
C GLY A 50 13.77 10.22 2.27
N LEU A 51 13.66 8.91 2.50
CA LEU A 51 14.26 7.87 1.66
C LEU A 51 13.80 7.99 0.20
N LEU A 52 12.49 8.08 -0.04
CA LEU A 52 11.96 8.28 -1.39
C LEU A 52 12.54 9.55 -2.01
N ARG A 53 12.44 10.70 -1.33
CA ARG A 53 12.95 11.98 -1.84
C ARG A 53 14.43 11.93 -2.24
N VAL A 54 15.27 11.25 -1.44
CA VAL A 54 16.70 11.10 -1.76
C VAL A 54 16.91 10.24 -3.02
N HIS A 55 15.98 9.35 -3.34
CA HIS A 55 16.05 8.46 -4.50
C HIS A 55 15.28 8.95 -5.73
N GLU A 56 14.69 10.16 -5.70
CA GLU A 56 13.99 10.75 -6.83
C GLU A 56 14.83 10.80 -8.11
N PRO A 57 14.19 10.69 -9.29
CA PRO A 57 14.89 10.80 -10.56
C PRO A 57 15.46 12.21 -10.73
N ASN A 58 16.63 12.31 -11.34
CA ASN A 58 17.08 13.57 -11.94
C ASN A 58 16.45 13.79 -13.32
N GLU A 59 16.78 14.92 -13.93
CA GLU A 59 16.35 15.31 -15.29
C GLU A 59 16.68 14.28 -16.37
N ARG A 60 17.61 13.34 -16.10
CA ARG A 60 18.01 12.27 -17.02
C ARG A 60 17.37 10.92 -16.68
N HIS A 61 16.31 10.90 -15.86
CA HIS A 61 15.65 9.69 -15.35
C HIS A 61 16.62 8.71 -14.65
N ARG A 62 17.63 9.25 -13.95
CA ARG A 62 18.57 8.45 -13.15
C ARG A 62 18.45 8.80 -11.68
N CYS A 63 18.63 7.81 -10.83
CA CYS A 63 18.66 8.04 -9.39
C CYS A 63 19.93 8.84 -9.02
N ARG A 64 19.76 9.98 -8.33
CA ARG A 64 20.88 10.85 -7.92
C ARG A 64 21.79 10.15 -6.92
N SER A 65 21.19 9.48 -5.94
CA SER A 65 21.90 9.01 -4.76
C SER A 65 22.52 7.62 -4.95
N CYS A 66 22.02 6.82 -5.90
CA CYS A 66 22.65 5.55 -6.26
C CYS A 66 24.09 5.68 -6.77
N ARG A 67 24.47 6.81 -7.39
CA ARG A 67 25.85 7.04 -7.81
C ARG A 67 26.79 7.12 -6.61
N THR A 68 26.38 7.85 -5.59
CA THR A 68 27.14 8.05 -4.35
C THR A 68 27.34 6.73 -3.59
N TRP A 69 26.39 5.79 -3.69
CA TRP A 69 26.42 4.53 -2.93
C TRP A 69 26.94 3.31 -3.67
N TYR A 70 26.54 3.12 -4.93
CA TYR A 70 26.93 1.95 -5.73
C TYR A 70 28.06 2.24 -6.72
N GLY A 71 28.66 3.44 -6.62
CA GLY A 71 29.70 3.92 -7.54
C GLY A 71 29.22 4.19 -8.97
N ARG A 72 27.93 3.93 -9.27
CA ARG A 72 27.37 4.07 -10.62
C ARG A 72 25.95 4.62 -10.59
N HIS A 73 25.63 5.45 -11.57
CA HIS A 73 24.25 5.87 -11.78
C HIS A 73 23.40 4.67 -12.16
N ARG A 74 22.27 4.49 -11.46
CA ARG A 74 21.25 3.51 -11.81
C ARG A 74 20.12 4.19 -12.59
N PRO A 75 19.52 3.52 -13.59
CA PRO A 75 18.26 3.97 -14.14
C PRO A 75 17.22 4.03 -13.02
N TRP A 76 16.36 5.05 -13.07
CA TRP A 76 15.20 5.12 -12.20
C TRP A 76 14.05 4.31 -12.83
N PRO A 77 13.25 3.57 -12.05
CA PRO A 77 13.33 3.42 -10.60
C PRO A 77 14.47 2.48 -10.18
N CYS A 78 15.31 2.94 -9.24
CA CYS A 78 16.39 2.13 -8.70
C CYS A 78 15.85 1.07 -7.71
N PRO A 79 16.61 0.01 -7.38
CA PRO A 79 16.14 -1.06 -6.48
C PRO A 79 15.55 -0.54 -5.17
N VAL A 80 16.26 0.34 -4.47
CA VAL A 80 15.80 0.92 -3.19
C VAL A 80 14.48 1.69 -3.34
N TRP A 81 14.31 2.44 -4.41
CA TRP A 81 13.05 3.14 -4.68
C TRP A 81 11.91 2.15 -4.92
N ARG A 82 12.14 1.09 -5.71
CA ARG A 82 11.13 0.07 -5.97
C ARG A 82 10.73 -0.65 -4.69
N ASP A 83 11.69 -1.02 -3.86
CA ASP A 83 11.44 -1.73 -2.61
C ASP A 83 10.63 -0.83 -1.64
N ALA A 84 10.98 0.45 -1.58
CA ALA A 84 10.26 1.43 -0.75
C ALA A 84 8.85 1.75 -1.26
N VAL A 85 8.65 1.83 -2.58
CA VAL A 85 7.31 2.02 -3.15
C VAL A 85 6.46 0.76 -2.98
N SER A 86 7.05 -0.43 -3.16
CA SER A 86 6.37 -1.72 -2.96
C SER A 86 5.86 -1.87 -1.53
N ALA A 87 6.69 -1.60 -0.52
CA ALA A 87 6.25 -1.69 0.88
C ALA A 87 5.11 -0.68 1.18
N LEU A 88 5.18 0.53 0.60
CA LEU A 88 4.12 1.53 0.76
C LEU A 88 2.79 1.07 0.14
N HIS A 89 2.83 0.45 -1.05
CA HIS A 89 1.63 -0.10 -1.67
C HIS A 89 1.02 -1.22 -0.83
N GLN A 90 1.84 -2.17 -0.36
CA GLN A 90 1.36 -3.26 0.50
C GLN A 90 0.74 -2.72 1.80
N LEU A 91 1.32 -1.66 2.38
CA LEU A 91 0.77 -0.99 3.55
C LEU A 91 -0.61 -0.40 3.25
N ASN A 92 -0.74 0.34 2.15
CA ASN A 92 -2.01 0.91 1.73
C ASN A 92 -3.06 -0.17 1.43
N ASP A 93 -2.68 -1.26 0.77
CA ASP A 93 -3.58 -2.38 0.45
C ASP A 93 -4.09 -3.06 1.73
N MET A 94 -3.22 -3.27 2.71
CA MET A 94 -3.59 -3.82 4.02
C MET A 94 -4.53 -2.86 4.79
N TYR A 95 -4.25 -1.55 4.81
CA TYR A 95 -5.18 -0.59 5.43
C TYR A 95 -6.51 -0.49 4.67
N GLY A 96 -6.49 -0.60 3.35
CA GLY A 96 -7.70 -0.66 2.52
C GLY A 96 -8.52 -1.91 2.81
N PHE A 97 -7.87 -3.05 2.97
CA PHE A 97 -8.50 -4.30 3.40
C PHE A 97 -9.12 -4.15 4.79
N LEU A 98 -8.37 -3.71 5.80
CA LEU A 98 -8.89 -3.51 7.16
C LEU A 98 -10.03 -2.49 7.24
N ALA A 99 -9.96 -1.39 6.47
CA ALA A 99 -11.03 -0.40 6.39
C ALA A 99 -12.30 -0.96 5.71
N SER A 100 -12.12 -1.81 4.70
CA SER A 100 -13.23 -2.50 4.03
C SER A 100 -13.89 -3.55 4.94
N SER A 101 -13.10 -4.27 5.73
CA SER A 101 -13.59 -5.23 6.74
C SER A 101 -14.43 -4.57 7.84
N GLY A 102 -14.17 -3.29 8.15
CA GLY A 102 -14.95 -2.51 9.12
C GLY A 102 -16.23 -1.88 8.57
N SER A 103 -16.45 -1.90 7.26
CA SER A 103 -17.55 -1.17 6.60
C SER A 103 -18.75 -2.05 6.24
N GLY A 104 -18.81 -3.30 6.70
CA GLY A 104 -19.95 -4.17 6.44
C GLY A 104 -19.65 -5.62 6.77
N GLY A 105 -19.74 -5.98 8.05
CA GLY A 105 -20.04 -7.38 8.36
C GLY A 105 -21.38 -7.72 7.71
N PRO A 106 -21.53 -8.90 7.05
CA PRO A 106 -22.85 -9.34 6.60
C PRO A 106 -23.73 -9.43 7.85
N VAL A 107 -24.71 -8.54 7.96
CA VAL A 107 -25.71 -8.59 9.02
C VAL A 107 -26.43 -9.94 8.84
N PRO A 108 -26.36 -10.87 9.82
CA PRO A 108 -27.03 -12.15 9.67
C PRO A 108 -28.54 -11.89 9.63
N GLY A 109 -29.12 -11.92 8.42
CA GLY A 109 -30.53 -11.64 8.20
C GLY A 109 -30.86 -10.64 7.09
N GLU A 110 -29.87 -9.96 6.49
CA GLU A 110 -30.15 -9.06 5.37
C GLU A 110 -30.48 -9.86 4.10
N ARG A 111 -31.78 -10.06 3.84
CA ARG A 111 -32.24 -10.62 2.57
C ARG A 111 -31.96 -9.60 1.47
N VAL A 112 -30.94 -9.88 0.67
CA VAL A 112 -30.71 -9.20 -0.60
C VAL A 112 -31.93 -9.45 -1.49
N VAL A 113 -32.77 -8.43 -1.64
CA VAL A 113 -33.86 -8.45 -2.61
C VAL A 113 -33.22 -8.26 -3.98
N VAL A 114 -33.07 -9.37 -4.72
CA VAL A 114 -32.76 -9.31 -6.14
C VAL A 114 -34.00 -8.73 -6.82
N SER A 115 -34.00 -7.41 -7.03
CA SER A 115 -34.98 -6.75 -7.89
C SER A 115 -34.78 -7.27 -9.31
N GLY A 116 -35.51 -8.33 -9.64
CA GLY A 116 -35.68 -8.79 -11.01
C GLY A 116 -36.22 -7.63 -11.82
N SER A 117 -35.43 -7.16 -12.79
CA SER A 117 -35.85 -6.17 -13.76
C SER A 117 -37.08 -6.68 -14.49
N GLY A 118 -38.25 -6.19 -14.08
CA GLY A 118 -39.50 -6.39 -14.79
C GLY A 118 -39.37 -5.81 -16.18
N ARG A 119 -39.25 -6.68 -17.18
CA ARG A 119 -39.40 -6.32 -18.58
C ARG A 119 -40.84 -6.63 -18.96
N SER A 120 -41.73 -5.71 -18.63
CA SER A 120 -43.06 -5.63 -19.23
C SER A 120 -42.88 -5.09 -20.65
N ASP A 121 -42.64 -5.97 -21.61
CA ASP A 121 -42.79 -5.65 -23.03
C ASP A 121 -44.28 -5.80 -23.38
N ASP A 122 -44.95 -4.66 -23.37
CA ASP A 122 -46.23 -4.41 -24.01
C ASP A 122 -46.05 -4.55 -25.52
N GLN A 123 -46.56 -5.63 -26.12
CA GLN A 123 -46.76 -5.73 -27.57
C GLN A 123 -48.20 -6.15 -27.87
N ASN A 124 -49.05 -5.12 -27.86
CA ASN A 124 -50.17 -4.94 -28.78
C ASN A 124 -49.92 -5.53 -30.19
N GLN A 125 -50.61 -6.61 -30.55
CA GLN A 125 -51.00 -6.91 -31.95
C GLN A 125 -52.40 -7.56 -32.02
N SER A 126 -53.38 -6.73 -32.37
CA SER A 126 -54.36 -6.91 -33.46
C SER A 126 -55.28 -8.14 -33.52
N ARG A 127 -56.54 -7.91 -33.10
CA ARG A 127 -57.88 -8.19 -33.70
C ARG A 127 -58.30 -9.60 -34.21
N PRO A 128 -59.57 -9.99 -33.98
CA PRO A 128 -60.24 -11.10 -34.67
C PRO A 128 -61.04 -10.62 -35.90
N GLY A 129 -61.14 -11.49 -36.91
CA GLY A 129 -61.97 -11.38 -38.11
C GLY A 129 -61.97 -12.69 -38.87
#